data_AF-A0A3S5BV55-F1
#
_entry.id   AF-A0A3S5BV55-F1
#
_cell.length_a   1.000
_cell.length_b   1.000
_cell.length_c   1.000
_cell.angle_alpha   90.00
_cell.angle_beta   90.00
_cell.angle_gamma   90.00
#
_symmetry.space_group_name_H-M   'P 1'
#
loop_
_entity.id
_entity.type
_entity.pdbx_description
1 polymer ?
#
loop_
_entity_poly.entity_id
_entity_poly.type
_entity_poly.pdbx_seq_one_letter_code
_entity_poly.pdbx_strand_id
1 'polypeptide(L)'
;MINIKTKNTKPTGRTTPPPKKCLLAIGYPTDEPLTYRYETIGYFPTKTAAKKEFAERREKRPDLLFLILETNADPRAVVYQKFADALEQ
;
A
#
# COMPACT_ATOMS: atom_id res chain seq x y z
N MET A 1 -17.23 52.13 27.11
CA MET A 1 -16.20 51.64 26.17
C MET A 1 -15.62 50.34 26.73
N ILE A 2 -15.83 49.20 26.07
CA ILE A 2 -15.14 47.95 26.38
C ILE A 2 -14.78 47.29 25.05
N ASN A 3 -13.49 47.18 24.75
CA ASN A 3 -12.96 46.70 23.48
C ASN A 3 -12.63 45.21 23.63
N ILE A 4 -13.54 44.32 23.24
CA ILE A 4 -13.29 42.87 23.23
C ILE A 4 -12.58 42.48 21.93
N LYS A 5 -11.25 42.31 22.04
CA LYS A 5 -10.41 41.70 20.99
C LYS A 5 -10.86 40.25 20.76
N THR A 6 -11.44 39.98 19.59
CA THR A 6 -11.68 38.64 19.07
C THR A 6 -10.35 37.93 18.86
N LYS A 7 -10.06 36.93 19.70
CA LYS A 7 -8.98 35.96 19.44
C LYS A 7 -9.43 35.05 18.29
N ASN A 8 -8.68 35.10 17.19
CA ASN A 8 -8.92 34.28 16.01
C ASN A 8 -8.49 32.82 16.29
N THR A 9 -9.44 31.96 16.62
CA THR A 9 -9.18 30.53 16.87
C THR A 9 -9.08 29.80 15.54
N LYS A 10 -7.85 29.55 15.08
CA LYS A 10 -7.55 28.79 13.87
C LYS A 10 -8.05 27.34 14.07
N PRO A 11 -8.87 26.76 13.18
CA PRO A 11 -9.30 25.37 13.32
C PRO A 11 -8.10 24.44 13.08
N THR A 12 -7.68 23.70 14.11
CA THR A 12 -6.72 22.60 13.97
C THR A 12 -7.44 21.38 13.40
N GLY A 13 -7.83 21.46 12.13
CA GLY A 13 -8.24 20.29 11.35
C GLY A 13 -7.00 19.45 11.04
N ARG A 14 -6.74 18.38 11.81
CA ARG A 14 -5.88 17.30 11.32
C ARG A 14 -6.66 16.58 10.23
N THR A 15 -6.52 17.02 8.98
CA THR A 15 -6.90 16.20 7.83
C THR A 15 -5.99 14.98 7.85
N THR A 16 -6.50 13.84 8.34
CA THR A 16 -5.81 12.57 8.20
C THR A 16 -5.56 12.38 6.69
N PRO A 17 -4.31 12.19 6.24
CA PRO A 17 -4.06 11.95 4.82
C PRO A 17 -4.92 10.78 4.36
N PRO A 18 -5.50 10.86 3.14
CA PRO A 18 -6.34 9.78 2.64
C PRO A 18 -5.56 8.46 2.70
N PRO A 19 -6.22 7.34 3.04
CA PRO A 19 -5.55 6.06 3.13
C PRO A 19 -4.83 5.76 1.81
N LYS A 20 -3.53 5.48 1.90
CA LYS A 20 -2.75 5.10 0.73
C LYS A 20 -3.19 3.72 0.28
N LYS A 21 -3.66 3.64 -0.96
CA LYS A 21 -3.89 2.36 -1.63
C LYS A 21 -2.58 1.55 -1.60
N CYS A 22 -2.71 0.24 -1.55
CA CYS A 22 -1.58 -0.68 -1.55
C CYS A 22 -1.78 -1.74 -2.64
N LEU A 23 -0.70 -2.22 -3.21
CA LEU A 23 -0.69 -3.43 -4.03
C LEU A 23 -0.18 -4.59 -3.20
N LEU A 24 -0.80 -5.74 -3.35
CA LEU A 24 -0.27 -7.02 -2.86
C LEU A 24 0.18 -7.83 -4.06
N ALA A 25 1.37 -8.42 -3.98
CA ALA A 25 1.88 -9.38 -4.95
C ALA A 25 2.45 -10.61 -4.24
N ILE A 26 2.42 -11.75 -4.93
CA ILE A 26 2.97 -13.03 -4.47
C ILE A 26 4.17 -13.38 -5.35
N GLY A 27 5.30 -13.72 -4.73
CA GLY A 27 6.48 -14.25 -5.39
C GLY A 27 6.49 -15.78 -5.32
N TYR A 28 6.52 -16.42 -6.48
CA TYR A 28 6.72 -17.85 -6.64
C TYR A 28 8.20 -18.14 -6.92
N PRO A 29 8.83 -19.09 -6.21
CA PRO A 29 10.20 -19.47 -6.51
C PRO A 29 10.29 -20.03 -7.94
N THR A 30 11.39 -19.74 -8.60
CA THR A 30 11.78 -20.36 -9.88
C THR A 30 12.93 -21.35 -9.67
N ASP A 31 13.34 -22.05 -10.72
CA ASP A 31 14.48 -22.98 -10.65
C ASP A 31 15.82 -22.24 -10.40
N GLU A 32 15.90 -20.95 -10.74
CA GLU A 32 17.07 -20.12 -10.48
C GLU A 32 17.15 -19.68 -9.00
N PRO A 33 18.34 -19.79 -8.36
CA PRO A 33 18.53 -19.36 -6.97
C PRO A 33 18.12 -17.91 -6.72
N LEU A 34 17.40 -17.67 -5.62
CA LEU A 34 16.94 -16.34 -5.18
C LEU A 34 16.08 -15.58 -6.21
N THR A 35 15.56 -16.28 -7.22
CA THR A 35 14.72 -15.69 -8.26
C THR A 35 13.25 -16.03 -8.00
N TYR A 36 12.39 -15.03 -8.14
CA TYR A 36 10.97 -15.16 -7.93
C TYR A 36 10.19 -14.56 -9.10
N ARG A 37 9.20 -15.33 -9.58
CA ARG A 37 8.18 -14.81 -10.49
C ARG A 37 7.06 -14.21 -9.66
N TYR A 38 6.78 -12.92 -9.84
CA TYR A 38 5.74 -12.26 -9.08
C TYR A 38 4.41 -12.18 -9.83
N GLU A 39 3.32 -12.35 -9.10
CA GLU A 39 1.94 -12.19 -9.57
C GLU A 39 1.23 -11.15 -8.71
N THR A 40 0.67 -10.10 -9.34
CA THR A 40 -0.11 -9.09 -8.62
C THR A 40 -1.46 -9.67 -8.23
N ILE A 41 -1.83 -9.53 -6.96
CA ILE A 41 -3.10 -10.04 -6.42
C ILE A 41 -4.21 -8.99 -6.53
N GLY A 42 -3.88 -7.72 -6.30
CA GLY A 42 -4.85 -6.65 -6.43
C GLY A 42 -4.52 -5.41 -5.61
N TYR A 43 -5.41 -4.43 -5.74
CA TYR A 43 -5.41 -3.21 -4.94
C TYR A 43 -6.14 -3.40 -3.61
N PHE A 44 -5.56 -2.82 -2.57
CA PHE A 44 -6.12 -2.78 -1.23
C PHE A 44 -6.26 -1.33 -0.78
N PRO A 45 -7.34 -0.99 -0.07
CA PRO A 45 -7.56 0.39 0.38
C PRO A 45 -6.56 0.83 1.44
N THR A 46 -5.96 -0.11 2.20
CA THR A 46 -4.96 0.17 3.22
C THR A 46 -3.93 -0.95 3.32
N LYS A 47 -2.76 -0.65 3.89
CA LYS A 47 -1.74 -1.64 4.25
C LYS A 47 -2.28 -2.71 5.20
N THR A 48 -3.17 -2.34 6.12
CA THR A 48 -3.82 -3.28 7.05
C THR A 48 -4.71 -4.27 6.31
N ALA A 49 -5.49 -3.82 5.33
CA ALA A 49 -6.31 -4.71 4.50
C ALA A 49 -5.43 -5.68 3.69
N ALA A 50 -4.33 -5.19 3.08
CA ALA A 50 -3.38 -6.04 2.39
C ALA A 50 -2.70 -7.06 3.32
N LYS A 51 -2.36 -6.66 4.55
CA LYS A 51 -1.79 -7.56 5.57
C LYS A 51 -2.76 -8.64 6.02
N LYS A 52 -4.05 -8.32 6.13
CA LYS A 52 -5.08 -9.31 6.48
C LYS A 52 -5.18 -10.39 5.39
N GLU A 53 -5.30 -9.98 4.13
CA GLU A 53 -5.30 -10.89 2.99
C GLU A 53 -4.01 -11.73 2.94
N PHE A 54 -2.86 -11.11 3.20
CA PHE A 54 -1.58 -11.82 3.33
C PHE A 54 -1.62 -12.90 4.42
N ALA A 55 -2.15 -12.60 5.61
CA ALA A 55 -2.18 -13.56 6.72
C ALA A 55 -3.01 -14.81 6.36
N GLU A 56 -4.18 -14.61 5.74
CA GLU A 56 -5.07 -15.69 5.29
C GLU A 56 -4.42 -16.56 4.20
N ARG A 57 -3.60 -15.97 3.32
CA ARG A 57 -2.88 -16.70 2.27
C ARG A 57 -1.65 -17.41 2.82
N ARG A 58 -0.90 -16.79 3.72
CA ARG A 58 0.31 -17.35 4.34
C ARG A 58 -0.02 -18.58 5.19
N GLU A 59 -1.16 -18.59 5.86
CA GLU A 59 -1.63 -19.77 6.59
C GLU A 59 -1.79 -20.99 5.68
N LYS A 60 -2.24 -20.77 4.43
CA LYS A 60 -2.40 -21.83 3.42
C LYS A 60 -1.10 -22.19 2.70
N ARG A 61 -0.22 -21.20 2.46
CA ARG A 61 1.05 -21.35 1.75
C ARG A 61 2.17 -20.56 2.43
N PRO A 62 2.81 -21.14 3.47
CA PRO A 62 3.85 -20.47 4.24
C PRO A 62 5.19 -20.34 3.50
N ASP A 63 5.35 -21.06 2.39
CA ASP A 63 6.52 -21.14 1.52
C ASP A 63 6.64 -19.96 0.54
N LEU A 64 5.56 -19.20 0.32
CA LEU A 64 5.53 -18.13 -0.65
C LEU A 64 6.05 -16.80 -0.10
N LEU A 65 6.71 -16.04 -0.98
CA LEU A 65 7.12 -14.67 -0.71
C LEU A 65 5.96 -13.71 -0.99
N PHE A 66 5.81 -12.68 -0.16
CA PHE A 66 4.76 -11.68 -0.35
C PHE A 66 5.35 -10.28 -0.34
N LEU A 67 4.80 -9.41 -1.20
CA LEU A 67 5.22 -8.03 -1.34
C LEU A 67 4.00 -7.11 -1.19
N ILE A 68 4.05 -6.19 -0.24
CA ILE A 68 3.04 -5.13 -0.06
C ILE A 68 3.68 -3.80 -0.42
N LEU A 69 3.18 -3.17 -1.48
CA LEU A 69 3.69 -1.90 -2.00
C LEU A 69 2.68 -0.79 -1.71
N GLU A 70 3.08 0.21 -0.94
CA GLU A 70 2.26 1.41 -0.71
C GLU A 70 2.32 2.32 -1.93
N THR A 71 1.20 2.93 -2.32
CA THR A 71 1.20 3.92 -3.40
C THR A 71 2.21 5.02 -3.07
N ASN A 72 3.13 5.24 -4.00
CA ASN A 72 4.11 6.29 -3.93
C ASN A 72 3.96 7.17 -5.18
N ALA A 73 3.78 8.48 -4.96
CA ALA A 73 3.71 9.47 -6.03
C ALA A 73 5.11 9.82 -6.60
N ASP A 74 6.17 9.23 -6.05
CA ASP A 74 7.52 9.37 -6.58
C ASP A 74 7.60 8.70 -7.97
N PRO A 75 7.97 9.43 -9.04
CA PRO A 75 8.17 8.86 -10.36
C PRO A 75 9.25 7.76 -10.40
N ARG A 76 10.09 7.64 -9.38
CA ARG A 76 11.07 6.55 -9.21
C ARG A 76 10.45 5.28 -8.64
N ALA A 77 9.17 5.27 -8.29
CA ALA A 77 8.42 4.09 -7.84
C ALA A 77 8.09 3.12 -9.01
N VAL A 78 9.06 2.86 -9.88
CA VAL A 78 8.95 2.02 -11.08
C VAL A 78 8.44 0.62 -10.73
N VAL A 79 8.83 0.09 -9.57
CA VAL A 79 8.34 -1.21 -9.08
C VAL A 79 6.84 -1.17 -8.84
N TYR A 80 6.32 -0.14 -8.17
CA TYR A 80 4.87 0.01 -7.94
C TYR A 80 4.10 0.05 -9.25
N GLN A 81 4.57 0.86 -10.22
CA GLN A 81 3.91 1.00 -11.50
C GLN A 81 3.89 -0.31 -12.30
N LYS A 82 5.01 -1.06 -12.33
CA LYS A 82 5.07 -2.37 -12.99
C LYS A 82 4.02 -3.36 -12.47
N PHE A 83 3.81 -3.38 -11.15
CA PHE A 83 2.78 -4.23 -10.53
C PHE A 83 1.36 -3.71 -10.77
N ALA A 84 1.18 -2.38 -10.83
CA ALA A 84 -0.08 -1.75 -11.18
C ALA A 84 -0.52 -2.08 -12.62
N ASP A 85 0.39 -1.92 -13.58
CA ASP A 85 0.14 -2.17 -15.01
C ASP A 85 -0.18 -3.66 -15.28
N ALA A 86 0.32 -4.57 -14.44
CA ALA A 86 0.02 -5.99 -14.53
C ALA A 86 -1.43 -6.36 -14.11
N LEU A 87 -2.16 -5.45 -13.45
CA LEU A 87 -3.57 -5.66 -13.09
C LEU A 87 -4.55 -5.14 -14.15
N GLU A 88 -4.10 -4.28 -15.07
CA GLU A 88 -4.94 -3.64 -16.08
C GLU A 88 -4.92 -4.36 -17.44
N GLN A 89 -4.19 -5.48 -17.55
CA GLN A 89 -4.09 -6.34 -18.74
C GLN A 89 -5.17 -7.41 -18.76
#